data_AF-A0A9E2FAT1-F1
#
_entry.id   AF-A0A9E2FAT1-F1
#
_cell.length_a   1.000
_cell.length_b   1.000
_cell.length_c   1.000
_cell.angle_alpha   90.00
_cell.angle_beta   90.00
_cell.angle_gamma   90.00
#
_symmetry.space_group_name_H-M   'P 1'
#
loop_
_entity.id
_entity.type
_entity.pdbx_description
1 polymer ?
#
loop_
_entity_poly.entity_id
_entity_poly.type
_entity_poly.pdbx_seq_one_letter_code
_entity_poly.pdbx_strand_id
1 'polypeptide(L)'
;MERYNYVIASVISGFCLLFIILRYIWPKIFWVDDRTLIFIGIMVLPWLFFFLKKMKIPGVFEGETHERSQGTTSQPQPPKRIIVADPGDEELIPQSQKIIATLWKYQNQLFKNDPIKRWTFIVYPHAPEYPNFVKGLSQLFEKGLVAGDAKTQQIMLTNEGIGYLDSHTELKNHKDLYHF
;
A
#
# COMPACT_ATOMS: atom_id res chain seq x y z
N MET A 1 13.05 9.30 -11.07
CA MET A 1 13.90 8.59 -12.06
C MET A 1 13.13 7.47 -12.77
N GLU A 2 12.28 6.71 -12.07
CA GLU A 2 11.56 5.55 -12.64
C GLU A 2 10.63 5.87 -13.82
N ARG A 3 9.90 7.00 -13.80
CA ARG A 3 8.96 7.37 -14.89
C ARG A 3 9.64 7.53 -16.26
N TYR A 4 10.89 7.98 -16.30
CA TYR A 4 11.63 8.21 -17.54
C TYR A 4 12.05 6.90 -18.22
N ASN A 5 12.45 5.90 -17.42
CA ASN A 5 12.83 4.57 -17.91
C ASN A 5 11.65 3.85 -18.56
N TYR A 6 10.43 4.03 -18.04
CA TYR A 6 9.23 3.46 -18.65
C TYR A 6 8.93 4.06 -20.03
N VAL A 7 9.08 5.37 -20.20
CA VAL A 7 8.82 6.03 -21.48
C VAL A 7 9.82 5.55 -22.54
N ILE A 8 11.10 5.48 -22.19
CA ILE A 8 12.15 4.98 -23.10
C ILE A 8 11.85 3.54 -23.51
N ALA A 9 11.53 2.67 -22.56
CA ALA A 9 11.24 1.27 -22.85
C ALA A 9 9.99 1.10 -23.71
N SER A 10 8.94 1.89 -23.50
CA SER A 10 7.75 1.89 -24.35
C SER A 10 8.06 2.33 -25.79
N VAL A 11 8.90 3.36 -25.97
CA VAL A 11 9.32 3.82 -27.31
C VAL A 11 10.13 2.75 -28.03
N ILE A 12 11.13 2.15 -27.36
CA ILE A 12 11.96 1.08 -27.94
C ILE A 12 11.11 -0.12 -28.34
N SER A 13 10.18 -0.55 -27.48
CA SER A 13 9.26 -1.66 -27.78
C SER A 13 8.37 -1.37 -29.00
N GLY A 14 7.87 -0.13 -29.10
CA GLY A 14 7.09 0.32 -30.26
C GLY A 14 7.89 0.27 -31.58
N PHE A 15 9.14 0.73 -31.56
CA PHE A 15 10.04 0.65 -32.72
C PHE A 15 10.34 -0.81 -33.12
N CYS A 16 10.57 -1.71 -32.15
CA CYS A 16 10.79 -3.13 -32.42
C CYS A 16 9.57 -3.79 -33.07
N LEU A 17 8.35 -3.52 -32.57
CA LEU A 17 7.12 -4.04 -33.15
C LEU A 17 6.89 -3.50 -34.57
N LEU A 18 7.11 -2.20 -34.78
CA LEU A 18 7.00 -1.59 -36.11
C LEU A 18 7.99 -2.23 -37.08
N PHE A 19 9.22 -2.50 -36.65
CA PHE A 19 10.22 -3.17 -37.49
C PHE A 19 9.80 -4.58 -37.91
N ILE A 20 9.23 -5.36 -36.99
CA ILE A 20 8.68 -6.70 -37.29
C ILE A 20 7.53 -6.60 -38.32
N ILE A 21 6.63 -5.63 -38.16
CA ILE A 21 5.51 -5.40 -39.09
C ILE A 21 6.03 -5.00 -40.48
N LEU A 22 7.00 -4.07 -40.55
CA LEU A 22 7.60 -3.62 -41.82
C LEU A 22 8.29 -4.76 -42.56
N ARG A 23 9.02 -5.63 -41.85
CA ARG A 23 9.63 -6.83 -42.42
C ARG A 23 8.60 -7.79 -43.00
N TYR A 24 7.47 -7.96 -42.31
CA TYR A 24 6.37 -8.82 -42.74
C TYR A 24 5.72 -8.29 -44.03
N ILE A 25 5.50 -6.98 -44.12
CA ILE A 25 4.90 -6.34 -45.31
C ILE A 25 5.90 -6.30 -46.49
N TRP A 26 7.18 -6.05 -46.23
CA TRP A 26 8.21 -5.89 -47.26
C TRP A 26 9.40 -6.83 -47.07
N PRO A 27 9.24 -8.13 -47.35
CA PRO A 27 10.28 -9.08 -47.06
C PRO A 27 11.52 -8.96 -47.97
N LYS A 28 11.41 -8.28 -49.12
CA LYS A 28 12.53 -8.11 -50.05
C LYS A 28 13.46 -6.96 -49.70
N ILE A 29 12.99 -6.00 -48.89
CA ILE A 29 13.75 -4.78 -48.57
C ILE A 29 14.74 -5.02 -47.42
N PHE A 30 14.38 -5.89 -46.47
CA PHE A 30 15.19 -6.11 -45.26
C PHE A 30 15.89 -7.47 -45.29
N TRP A 31 17.23 -7.43 -45.35
CA TRP A 31 18.11 -8.60 -45.30
C TRP A 31 18.41 -9.00 -43.85
N VAL A 32 17.36 -9.28 -43.08
CA VAL A 32 17.50 -9.77 -41.70
C VAL A 32 17.15 -11.25 -41.69
N ASP A 33 18.09 -12.04 -41.18
CA ASP A 33 17.93 -13.48 -40.99
C ASP A 33 16.82 -13.79 -39.98
N ASP A 34 16.10 -14.90 -40.25
CA ASP A 34 14.97 -15.34 -39.42
C ASP A 34 15.37 -15.58 -37.96
N ARG A 35 16.62 -15.99 -37.72
CA ARG A 35 17.15 -16.19 -36.36
C ARG A 35 17.16 -14.90 -35.55
N THR A 36 17.59 -13.79 -36.17
CA THR A 36 17.66 -12.48 -35.53
C THR A 36 16.26 -11.97 -35.17
N LEU A 37 15.27 -12.23 -36.04
CA LEU A 37 13.87 -11.89 -35.76
C LEU A 37 13.30 -12.66 -34.56
N ILE A 38 13.62 -13.95 -34.44
CA ILE A 38 13.20 -14.76 -33.29
C ILE A 38 13.81 -14.20 -31.98
N PHE A 39 15.09 -13.85 -31.98
CA PHE A 39 15.73 -13.25 -30.79
C PHE A 39 15.10 -11.91 -30.40
N ILE A 40 14.80 -11.05 -31.36
CA ILE A 40 14.11 -9.77 -31.11
C ILE A 40 12.72 -10.03 -30.55
N GLY A 41 11.97 -10.99 -31.10
CA GLY A 41 10.65 -11.38 -30.59
C GLY A 41 10.69 -11.83 -29.13
N ILE A 42 11.67 -12.68 -28.77
CA ILE A 42 11.83 -13.16 -27.39
C ILE A 42 12.20 -12.02 -26.43
N MET A 43 13.05 -11.08 -26.85
CA MET A 43 13.40 -9.92 -26.00
C MET A 43 12.22 -9.01 -25.70
N VAL A 44 11.26 -8.89 -26.62
CA VAL A 44 10.10 -7.98 -26.46
C VAL A 44 8.95 -8.64 -25.68
N LEU A 45 8.89 -9.98 -25.61
CA LEU A 45 7.83 -10.73 -24.93
C LEU A 45 7.55 -10.31 -23.47
N PRO A 46 8.55 -10.16 -22.58
CA PRO A 46 8.29 -9.76 -21.19
C PRO A 46 7.61 -8.39 -21.10
N TRP A 47 8.03 -7.44 -21.94
CA TRP A 47 7.45 -6.10 -21.99
C TRP A 47 6.03 -6.09 -22.56
N LEU A 48 5.79 -6.90 -23.60
CA LEU A 48 4.45 -7.10 -24.15
C LEU A 48 3.50 -7.68 -23.09
N PHE A 49 3.97 -8.65 -22.30
CA PHE A 49 3.18 -9.24 -21.21
C PHE A 49 2.82 -8.20 -20.13
N PHE A 50 3.76 -7.34 -19.74
CA PHE A 50 3.46 -6.21 -18.83
C PHE A 50 2.47 -5.21 -19.43
N PHE A 51 2.57 -4.94 -20.73
CA PHE A 51 1.64 -4.05 -21.43
C PHE A 51 0.22 -4.64 -21.46
N LEU A 52 0.08 -5.92 -21.80
CA LEU A 52 -1.21 -6.63 -21.79
C LEU A 52 -1.82 -6.73 -20.39
N LYS A 53 -1.01 -6.94 -19.35
CA LYS A 53 -1.48 -6.94 -17.96
C LYS A 53 -2.02 -5.57 -17.52
N LYS A 54 -1.46 -4.48 -18.06
CA LYS A 54 -1.88 -3.11 -17.73
C LYS A 54 -3.07 -2.63 -18.56
N MET A 55 -3.21 -3.14 -19.78
CA MET A 55 -4.40 -3.01 -20.60
C MET A 55 -5.53 -3.85 -19.98
N LYS A 56 -6.12 -3.36 -18.88
CA LYS A 56 -7.42 -3.83 -18.44
C LYS A 56 -8.39 -3.55 -19.58
N ILE A 57 -8.73 -4.58 -20.37
CA ILE A 57 -9.77 -4.48 -21.41
C ILE A 57 -11.08 -4.19 -20.65
N PRO A 58 -11.66 -2.99 -20.76
CA PRO A 58 -12.96 -2.75 -20.16
C PRO A 58 -13.98 -3.71 -20.81
N GLY A 59 -14.62 -4.57 -20.00
CA GLY A 59 -15.72 -5.44 -20.43
C GLY A 59 -15.44 -6.92 -20.68
N VAL A 60 -14.21 -7.45 -20.55
CA VAL A 60 -13.91 -8.88 -20.81
C VAL A 60 -13.65 -9.71 -19.53
N PHE A 61 -13.52 -9.05 -18.38
CA PHE A 61 -13.39 -9.70 -17.06
C PHE A 61 -14.38 -9.13 -16.03
N GLU A 62 -15.62 -8.88 -16.43
CA GLU A 62 -16.75 -8.67 -15.51
C GLU A 62 -17.32 -10.02 -15.05
N GLY A 63 -16.44 -10.90 -14.58
CA GLY A 63 -16.83 -12.06 -13.78
C GLY A 63 -17.13 -11.57 -12.37
N GLU A 64 -18.42 -11.36 -12.11
CA GLU A 64 -19.03 -11.28 -10.77
C GLU A 64 -18.34 -10.31 -9.79
N THR A 65 -18.13 -9.06 -10.20
CA THR A 65 -18.33 -7.98 -9.22
C THR A 65 -19.82 -7.94 -8.95
N HIS A 66 -20.28 -8.62 -7.90
CA HIS A 66 -21.58 -8.32 -7.32
C HIS A 66 -21.70 -6.80 -7.22
N GLU A 67 -22.58 -6.21 -8.03
CA GLU A 67 -23.14 -4.92 -7.73
C GLU A 67 -23.78 -5.06 -6.35
N ARG A 68 -23.02 -4.72 -5.30
CA ARG A 68 -23.61 -4.19 -4.10
C ARG A 68 -24.26 -2.88 -4.55
N SER A 69 -25.48 -2.98 -5.05
CA SER A 69 -26.41 -1.87 -5.10
C SER A 69 -26.62 -1.47 -3.65
N GLN A 70 -25.74 -0.59 -3.17
CA GLN A 70 -25.89 0.09 -1.92
C GLN A 70 -27.18 0.89 -2.10
N GLY A 71 -28.28 0.39 -1.52
CA GLY A 71 -29.59 0.99 -1.67
C GLY A 71 -29.47 2.48 -1.38
N THR A 72 -29.68 3.30 -2.41
CA THR A 72 -29.75 4.74 -2.27
C THR A 72 -30.99 5.04 -1.47
N THR A 73 -30.84 5.17 -0.16
CA THR A 73 -31.91 5.69 0.67
C THR A 73 -32.21 7.12 0.19
N SER A 74 -33.47 7.42 -0.08
CA SER A 74 -33.93 8.73 -0.57
C SER A 74 -33.71 9.85 0.45
N GLN A 75 -33.29 9.49 1.66
CA GLN A 75 -32.89 10.39 2.73
C GLN A 75 -31.53 9.93 3.27
N PRO A 76 -30.40 10.40 2.71
CA PRO A 76 -29.11 10.20 3.36
C PRO A 76 -29.22 10.83 4.75
N GLN A 77 -29.24 9.99 5.79
CA GLN A 77 -29.11 10.50 7.14
C GLN A 77 -27.77 11.25 7.17
N PRO A 78 -27.74 12.52 7.62
CA PRO A 78 -26.47 13.22 7.79
C PRO A 78 -25.56 12.29 8.61
N PRO A 79 -24.28 12.16 8.26
CA PRO A 79 -23.38 11.25 8.94
C PRO A 79 -23.55 11.51 10.42
N LYS A 80 -24.09 10.51 11.14
CA LYS A 80 -24.30 10.60 12.58
C LYS A 80 -22.96 11.04 13.11
N ARG A 81 -22.89 12.26 13.66
CA ARG A 81 -21.65 12.84 14.17
C ARG A 81 -21.13 11.78 15.12
N ILE A 82 -20.08 11.05 14.71
CA ILE A 82 -19.45 10.09 15.58
C ILE A 82 -18.89 11.01 16.64
N ILE A 83 -19.56 11.03 17.80
CA ILE A 83 -18.99 11.61 18.99
C ILE A 83 -17.78 10.73 19.19
N VAL A 84 -16.63 11.22 18.71
CA VAL A 84 -15.34 10.61 19.02
C VAL A 84 -15.38 10.54 20.53
N ALA A 85 -15.51 9.33 21.05
CA ALA A 85 -15.51 9.13 22.49
C ALA A 85 -14.22 9.83 22.94
N ASP A 86 -14.39 10.82 23.81
CA ASP A 86 -13.26 11.38 24.53
C ASP A 86 -12.48 10.15 25.02
N PRO A 87 -11.20 9.97 24.62
CA PRO A 87 -10.45 8.76 24.95
C PRO A 87 -10.39 8.72 26.46
N GLY A 88 -11.36 8.03 27.07
CA GLY A 88 -11.60 8.15 28.50
C GLY A 88 -10.34 7.81 29.25
N ASP A 89 -10.22 8.28 30.49
CA ASP A 89 -9.06 8.11 31.39
C ASP A 89 -8.71 6.63 31.69
N GLU A 90 -9.34 5.68 31.01
CA GLU A 90 -8.98 4.28 31.03
C GLU A 90 -7.54 4.07 30.56
N GLU A 91 -6.74 3.49 31.45
CA GLU A 91 -5.34 3.16 31.24
C GLU A 91 -5.16 2.21 30.05
N LEU A 92 -4.11 2.45 29.25
CA LEU A 92 -3.75 1.55 28.14
C LEU A 92 -3.30 0.20 28.69
N ILE A 93 -3.83 -0.90 28.12
CA ILE A 93 -3.34 -2.24 28.47
C ILE A 93 -1.87 -2.40 28.03
N PRO A 94 -1.07 -3.28 28.67
CA PRO A 94 0.35 -3.43 28.36
C PRO A 94 0.67 -3.66 26.88
N GLN A 95 -0.19 -4.41 26.17
CA GLN A 95 -0.06 -4.66 24.74
C GLN A 95 -0.20 -3.37 23.91
N SER A 96 -1.14 -2.49 24.28
CA SER A 96 -1.33 -1.17 23.65
C SER A 96 -0.12 -0.26 23.89
N GLN A 97 0.43 -0.28 25.12
CA GLN A 97 1.63 0.48 25.48
C GLN A 97 2.84 0.04 24.64
N LYS A 98 3.04 -1.28 24.45
CA LYS A 98 4.08 -1.84 23.58
C LYS A 98 3.95 -1.34 22.13
N ILE A 99 2.74 -1.37 21.56
CA ILE A 99 2.49 -0.95 20.17
C ILE A 99 2.77 0.54 19.99
N ILE A 100 2.19 1.39 20.84
CA ILE A 100 2.31 2.85 20.70
C ILE A 100 3.76 3.31 20.94
N ALA A 101 4.45 2.71 21.91
CA ALA A 101 5.87 2.99 22.17
C ALA A 101 6.77 2.54 21.00
N THR A 102 6.45 1.40 20.38
CA THR A 102 7.15 0.93 19.17
C THR A 102 6.99 1.94 18.05
N LEU A 103 5.75 2.36 17.74
CA LEU A 103 5.51 3.36 16.71
C LEU A 103 6.28 4.66 16.98
N TRP A 104 6.24 5.14 18.23
CA TRP A 104 6.91 6.38 18.63
C TRP A 104 8.42 6.31 18.45
N LYS A 105 9.06 5.23 18.91
CA LYS A 105 10.51 5.05 18.84
C LYS A 105 10.98 5.12 17.39
N TYR A 106 10.40 4.33 16.49
CA TYR A 106 10.84 4.28 15.10
C TYR A 106 10.42 5.51 14.30
N GLN A 107 9.26 6.12 14.61
CA GLN A 107 8.87 7.43 14.08
C GLN A 107 9.95 8.47 14.37
N ASN A 108 10.37 8.61 15.62
CA ASN A 108 11.39 9.59 16.01
C ASN A 108 12.78 9.27 15.45
N GLN A 109 13.13 7.98 15.40
CA GLN A 109 14.42 7.56 14.87
C GLN A 109 14.57 7.87 13.37
N LEU A 110 13.53 7.65 12.56
CA LEU A 110 13.60 7.79 11.11
C LEU A 110 13.15 9.16 10.61
N PHE A 111 12.12 9.74 11.23
CA PHE A 111 11.46 10.96 10.76
C PHE A 111 11.57 12.13 11.73
N LYS A 112 12.08 11.92 12.95
CA LYS A 112 12.15 12.94 14.01
C LYS A 112 10.77 13.59 14.18
N ASN A 113 10.70 14.92 14.08
CA ASN A 113 9.47 15.69 14.23
C ASN A 113 8.83 16.06 12.87
N ASP A 114 9.08 15.31 11.79
CA ASP A 114 8.43 15.56 10.50
C ASP A 114 6.93 15.22 10.59
N PRO A 115 6.02 16.22 10.52
CA PRO A 115 4.59 16.00 10.69
C PRO A 115 3.94 15.37 9.46
N ILE A 116 4.63 15.29 8.32
CA ILE A 116 4.08 14.77 7.06
C ILE A 116 4.30 13.25 6.95
N LYS A 117 5.40 12.75 7.50
CA LYS A 117 5.75 11.32 7.40
C LYS A 117 5.27 10.52 8.59
N ARG A 118 4.80 9.30 8.34
CA ARG A 118 4.39 8.35 9.37
C ARG A 118 5.13 7.04 9.17
N TRP A 119 5.76 6.56 10.23
CA TRP A 119 6.33 5.22 10.28
C TRP A 119 5.22 4.21 10.52
N THR A 120 5.34 3.08 9.84
CA THR A 120 4.31 2.06 9.81
C THR A 120 4.92 0.67 10.02
N PHE A 121 4.16 -0.23 10.63
CA PHE A 121 4.54 -1.65 10.71
C PHE A 121 3.32 -2.56 10.78
N ILE A 122 3.58 -3.86 10.67
CA ILE A 122 2.59 -4.92 10.81
C ILE A 122 3.20 -6.09 11.60
N VAL A 123 2.38 -6.76 12.40
CA VAL A 123 2.69 -8.07 12.97
C VAL A 123 1.89 -9.11 12.20
N TYR A 124 2.55 -10.11 11.63
CA TYR A 124 1.88 -11.11 10.80
C TYR A 124 1.09 -12.13 11.64
N PRO A 125 -0.01 -12.71 11.11
CA PRO A 125 -0.85 -13.67 11.83
C PRO A 125 -0.16 -14.92 12.36
N HIS A 126 0.98 -15.31 11.78
CA HIS A 126 1.76 -16.47 12.21
C HIS A 126 2.73 -16.18 13.36
N ALA A 127 2.91 -14.91 13.75
CA ALA A 127 3.77 -14.54 14.86
C ALA A 127 3.13 -14.96 16.20
N PRO A 128 3.91 -15.51 17.16
CA PRO A 128 3.39 -15.88 18.48
C PRO A 128 2.71 -14.73 19.24
N GLU A 129 3.16 -13.49 19.00
CA GLU A 129 2.62 -12.29 19.65
C GLU A 129 1.36 -11.74 18.98
N TYR A 130 0.94 -12.28 17.84
CA TYR A 130 -0.17 -11.73 17.05
C TYR A 130 -1.49 -11.60 17.83
N PRO A 131 -1.94 -12.58 18.64
CA PRO A 131 -3.19 -12.42 19.41
C PRO A 131 -3.13 -11.25 20.40
N ASN A 132 -1.99 -11.06 21.06
CA ASN A 132 -1.75 -9.95 22.00
C ASN A 132 -1.67 -8.61 21.26
N PHE A 133 -1.05 -8.59 20.08
CA PHE A 133 -0.99 -7.43 19.21
C PHE A 133 -2.40 -6.97 18.79
N VAL A 134 -3.26 -7.88 18.32
CA VAL A 134 -4.64 -7.56 17.91
C VAL A 134 -5.45 -7.00 19.09
N LYS A 135 -5.29 -7.57 20.29
CA LYS A 135 -5.95 -7.08 21.51
C LYS A 135 -5.52 -5.65 21.88
N GLY A 136 -4.23 -5.33 21.80
CA GLY A 136 -3.75 -3.97 22.04
C GLY A 136 -4.18 -3.00 20.94
N LEU A 137 -4.12 -3.46 19.69
CA LEU A 137 -4.48 -2.67 18.53
C LEU A 137 -5.95 -2.25 18.53
N SER A 138 -6.88 -3.13 18.97
CA SER A 138 -8.30 -2.77 19.06
C SER A 138 -8.54 -1.61 20.03
N GLN A 139 -7.90 -1.63 21.21
CA GLN A 139 -8.03 -0.53 22.18
C GLN A 139 -7.47 0.79 21.63
N LEU A 140 -6.34 0.74 20.90
CA LEU A 140 -5.75 1.92 20.28
C LEU A 140 -6.62 2.49 19.15
N PHE A 141 -7.32 1.64 18.39
CA PHE A 141 -8.29 2.08 17.39
C PHE A 141 -9.53 2.72 18.02
N GLU A 142 -10.06 2.13 19.09
CA GLU A 142 -11.21 2.67 19.83
C GLU A 142 -10.91 4.07 20.40
N LYS A 143 -9.67 4.29 20.87
CA LYS A 143 -9.20 5.60 21.35
C LYS A 143 -8.72 6.55 20.23
N GLY A 144 -8.69 6.12 18.97
CA GLY A 144 -8.26 6.95 17.83
C GLY A 144 -6.77 7.32 17.84
N LEU A 145 -5.92 6.59 18.56
CA LEU A 145 -4.48 6.88 18.70
C LEU A 145 -3.65 6.32 17.52
N VAL A 146 -4.22 5.35 16.79
CA VAL A 146 -3.59 4.73 15.63
C VAL A 146 -4.57 4.62 14.47
N ALA A 147 -4.01 4.61 13.25
CA ALA A 147 -4.73 4.37 12.01
C ALA A 147 -4.11 3.17 11.28
N GLY A 148 -4.93 2.44 10.52
CA GLY A 148 -4.49 1.31 9.70
C GLY A 148 -4.73 1.58 8.22
N ASP A 149 -3.80 1.18 7.37
CA ASP A 149 -4.02 1.14 5.92
C ASP A 149 -4.80 -0.13 5.55
N ALA A 150 -5.99 0.03 4.94
CA ALA A 150 -6.85 -1.08 4.56
C ALA A 150 -6.21 -2.05 3.54
N LYS A 151 -5.27 -1.58 2.72
CA LYS A 151 -4.60 -2.41 1.69
C LYS A 151 -3.42 -3.17 2.24
N THR A 152 -2.59 -2.50 3.03
CA THR A 152 -1.32 -3.06 3.52
C THR A 152 -1.42 -3.65 4.92
N GLN A 153 -2.51 -3.36 5.64
CA GLN A 153 -2.73 -3.71 7.04
C GLN A 153 -1.66 -3.17 7.99
N GLN A 154 -0.86 -2.20 7.53
CA GLN A 154 0.13 -1.54 8.36
C GLN A 154 -0.55 -0.50 9.23
N ILE A 155 -0.07 -0.38 10.45
CA ILE A 155 -0.57 0.58 11.43
C ILE A 155 0.40 1.74 11.61
N MET A 156 -0.13 2.92 11.94
CA MET A 156 0.63 4.16 12.10
C MET A 156 0.02 5.05 13.18
N LEU A 157 0.80 5.96 13.76
CA LEU A 157 0.28 6.95 14.70
C LEU A 157 -0.60 7.99 14.01
N THR A 158 -1.72 8.33 14.63
CA THR A 158 -2.51 9.51 14.27
C THR A 158 -1.89 10.77 14.86
N ASN A 159 -2.45 11.94 14.54
CA ASN A 159 -2.01 13.19 15.17
C ASN A 159 -2.38 13.19 16.66
N GLU A 160 -3.55 12.63 16.98
CA GLU A 160 -4.06 12.42 18.32
C GLU A 160 -3.15 11.47 19.10
N GLY A 161 -2.67 10.38 18.48
CA GLY A 161 -1.69 9.47 19.06
C GLY A 161 -0.36 10.14 19.40
N ILE A 162 0.14 11.02 18.52
CA ILE A 162 1.36 11.81 18.79
C ILE A 162 1.12 12.78 19.96
N GLY A 163 0.01 13.52 19.95
CA GLY A 163 -0.33 14.44 21.04
C GLY A 163 -0.54 13.74 22.38
N TYR A 164 -1.14 12.54 22.36
CA TYR A 164 -1.30 11.70 23.55
C TYR A 164 0.06 11.27 24.12
N LEU A 165 1.02 10.90 23.26
CA LEU A 165 2.36 10.56 23.71
C LEU A 165 3.06 11.77 24.34
N ASP A 166 2.83 12.99 23.84
CA ASP A 166 3.42 14.20 24.41
C ASP A 166 3.02 14.48 25.86
N SER A 167 1.82 14.04 26.28
CA SER A 167 1.39 14.11 27.68
C SER A 167 1.81 12.90 28.54
N HIS A 168 2.27 11.80 27.94
CA HIS A 168 2.57 10.53 28.62
C HIS A 168 4.03 10.09 28.39
N THR A 169 4.96 10.69 29.14
CA THR A 169 6.42 10.51 28.93
C THR A 169 6.89 9.09 29.27
N GLU A 170 6.20 8.39 30.15
CA GLU A 170 6.43 7.00 30.53
C GLU A 170 6.27 6.04 29.35
N LEU A 171 5.33 6.31 28.43
CA LEU A 171 5.12 5.50 27.23
C LEU A 171 6.25 5.69 26.21
N LYS A 172 6.85 6.89 26.15
CA LYS A 172 7.98 7.18 25.25
C LYS A 172 9.22 6.34 25.59
N ASN A 173 9.38 5.99 26.87
CA ASN A 173 10.52 5.26 27.41
C ASN A 173 10.21 3.80 27.73
N HIS A 174 9.12 3.26 27.18
CA HIS A 174 8.72 1.89 27.43
C HIS A 174 9.78 0.89 26.95
N LYS A 175 10.11 -0.09 27.79
CA LYS A 175 11.22 -1.03 27.54
C LYS A 175 10.83 -2.18 26.62
N ASP A 176 9.58 -2.64 26.70
CA ASP A 176 9.07 -3.71 25.84
C ASP A 176 8.64 -3.12 24.50
N LEU A 177 9.27 -3.56 23.41
CA LEU A 177 9.11 -3.02 22.08
C LEU A 177 9.16 -4.15 21.06
N TYR A 178 8.51 -3.94 19.91
CA TYR A 178 8.77 -4.80 18.76
C TYR A 178 10.11 -4.43 18.11
N HIS A 179 10.85 -5.45 17.67
CA HIS A 179 12.14 -5.32 17.03
C HIS A 179 12.02 -5.67 15.54
N PHE A 180 12.54 -4.79 14.68
CA PHE A 180 12.52 -4.90 13.21
C PHE A 180 13.91 -4.67 12.65
#